data_AF-A0A7Y0GUU2-F1
#
_entry.id   AF-A0A7Y0GUU2-F1
#
_cell.length_a   1.000
_cell.length_b   1.000
_cell.length_c   1.000
_cell.angle_alpha   90.00
_cell.angle_beta   90.00
_cell.angle_gamma   90.00
#
_symmetry.space_group_name_H-M   'P 1'
#
loop_
_entity.id
_entity.type
_entity.pdbx_description
1 polymer ?
#
loop_
_entity_poly.entity_id
_entity_poly.type
_entity_poly.pdbx_seq_one_letter_code
_entity_poly.pdbx_strand_id
1 'polypeptide(L)'
;MGNTADQVTKQRRPLPSALTKDIERAGYYPALVADVVESAVAGDEIVSHLVHQETTFDHDSVRRHITVLALTPTRLVVAHADDHSSEDEGAPPDDSAPGATVTATSECVPLSAVRGVMLTHVVTSPATYVPGSLGRELTLTLGWGAVSRVDVMPATCGDPSCEADHGFEGTIATDDIGLRISADADGTPALEQAMAFARTLSAAIGH
;
A
#
# COMPACT_ATOMS: atom_id res chain seq x y z
N MET A 1 42.62 1.27 -4.10
CA MET A 1 41.73 0.10 -3.98
C MET A 1 41.04 0.16 -2.63
N GLY A 2 39.79 0.62 -2.58
CA GLY A 2 38.96 0.58 -1.37
C GLY A 2 38.34 -0.80 -1.23
N ASN A 3 38.40 -1.35 -0.02
CA ASN A 3 38.04 -2.73 0.28
C ASN A 3 36.52 -2.96 0.12
N THR A 4 36.12 -3.78 -0.84
CA THR A 4 34.72 -4.13 -1.19
C THR A 4 33.99 -4.87 -0.06
N ALA A 5 34.68 -5.23 1.03
CA ALA A 5 34.14 -5.98 2.16
C ALA A 5 33.43 -5.13 3.24
N ASP A 6 33.61 -3.80 3.23
CA ASP A 6 33.04 -2.91 4.27
C ASP A 6 31.57 -2.48 4.00
N GLN A 7 30.98 -2.91 2.88
CA GLN A 7 29.63 -2.50 2.48
C GLN A 7 28.52 -3.51 2.85
N VAL A 8 28.84 -4.66 3.45
CA VAL A 8 27.86 -5.78 3.59
C VAL A 8 27.26 -5.92 5.00
N THR A 9 27.62 -5.08 5.98
CA THR A 9 26.99 -5.17 7.31
C THR A 9 26.50 -3.81 7.79
N LYS A 10 25.44 -3.27 7.18
CA LYS A 10 24.52 -2.45 7.98
C LYS A 10 23.98 -3.37 9.07
N GLN A 11 24.35 -3.10 10.33
CA GLN A 11 23.86 -3.89 11.46
C GLN A 11 22.33 -3.95 11.39
N ARG A 12 21.76 -5.17 11.46
CA ARG A 12 20.32 -5.38 11.65
C ARG A 12 19.88 -4.50 12.82
N ARG A 13 19.08 -3.49 12.52
CA ARG A 13 18.39 -2.70 13.55
C ARG A 13 17.03 -3.34 13.75
N PRO A 14 16.64 -3.66 14.99
CA PRO A 14 15.29 -4.13 15.24
C PRO A 14 14.29 -3.06 14.79
N LEU A 15 13.15 -3.51 14.27
CA LEU A 15 12.05 -2.61 13.92
C LEU A 15 11.60 -1.81 15.16
N PRO A 16 11.11 -0.57 15.00
CA PRO A 16 10.49 0.18 16.07
C PRO A 16 9.38 -0.64 16.74
N SER A 17 9.33 -0.63 18.07
CA SER A 17 8.35 -1.42 18.82
C SER A 17 6.90 -1.10 18.48
N ALA A 18 6.61 0.14 18.06
CA ALA A 18 5.29 0.53 17.57
C ALA A 18 4.94 -0.20 16.27
N LEU A 19 5.86 -0.25 15.31
CA LEU A 19 5.68 -0.96 14.04
C LEU A 19 5.47 -2.46 14.28
N THR A 20 6.29 -3.09 15.12
CA THR A 20 6.12 -4.52 15.46
C THR A 20 4.74 -4.79 16.08
N LYS A 21 4.29 -3.94 17.01
CA LYS A 21 2.95 -4.08 17.62
C LYS A 21 1.81 -3.91 16.61
N ASP A 22 1.96 -2.98 15.67
CA ASP A 22 0.93 -2.77 14.65
C ASP A 22 0.87 -3.94 13.66
N ILE A 23 2.01 -4.53 13.30
CA ILE A 23 2.08 -5.78 12.51
C ILE A 23 1.44 -6.95 13.30
N GLU A 24 1.76 -7.10 14.58
CA GLU A 24 1.16 -8.13 15.45
C GLU A 24 -0.36 -7.95 15.57
N ARG A 25 -0.83 -6.71 15.71
CA ARG A 25 -2.25 -6.38 15.80
C ARG A 25 -3.01 -6.67 14.51
N ALA A 26 -2.38 -6.45 13.36
CA ALA A 26 -2.92 -6.82 12.05
C ALA A 26 -3.03 -8.35 11.88
N GLY A 27 -2.22 -9.14 12.59
CA GLY A 27 -2.46 -10.58 12.77
C GLY A 27 -2.31 -11.46 11.52
N TYR A 28 -1.76 -10.94 10.41
CA TYR A 28 -1.52 -11.69 9.19
C TYR A 28 -0.03 -12.01 9.02
N TYR A 29 0.35 -13.25 9.34
CA TYR A 29 1.75 -13.74 9.37
C TYR A 29 2.77 -12.74 9.95
N PRO A 30 2.58 -12.27 11.20
CA PRO A 30 3.32 -11.12 11.72
C PRO A 30 4.84 -11.33 11.77
N ALA A 31 5.31 -12.55 12.05
CA ALA A 31 6.74 -12.86 12.04
C ALA A 31 7.36 -12.75 10.63
N LEU A 32 6.68 -13.30 9.61
CA LEU A 32 7.11 -13.21 8.22
C LEU A 32 7.13 -11.76 7.74
N VAL A 33 6.05 -11.01 8.00
CA VAL A 33 5.94 -9.61 7.63
C VAL A 33 7.04 -8.78 8.30
N ALA A 34 7.28 -8.98 9.59
CA ALA A 34 8.35 -8.29 10.31
C ALA A 34 9.74 -8.59 9.72
N ASP A 35 10.04 -9.86 9.41
CA ASP A 35 11.31 -10.25 8.79
C ASP A 35 11.50 -9.61 7.40
N VAL A 36 10.44 -9.57 6.58
CA VAL A 36 10.47 -8.95 5.25
C VAL A 36 10.70 -7.44 5.36
N VAL A 37 9.99 -6.75 6.26
CA VAL A 37 10.15 -5.31 6.48
C VAL A 37 11.54 -4.98 7.02
N GLU A 38 12.02 -5.73 8.01
CA GLU A 38 13.37 -5.53 8.56
C GLU A 38 14.46 -5.71 7.50
N SER A 39 14.32 -6.75 6.67
CA SER A 39 15.26 -7.02 5.57
C SER A 39 15.26 -5.88 4.54
N ALA A 40 14.09 -5.42 4.11
CA ALA A 40 13.94 -4.36 3.11
C ALA A 40 14.43 -2.99 3.61
N VAL A 41 14.15 -2.66 4.88
CA VAL A 41 14.64 -1.43 5.53
C VAL A 41 16.16 -1.47 5.70
N ALA A 42 16.79 -2.64 5.74
CA ALA A 42 18.23 -2.82 5.70
C ALA A 42 18.99 -1.92 6.72
N GLY A 43 18.44 -1.73 7.91
CA GLY A 43 19.03 -0.95 9.00
C GLY A 43 18.87 0.57 8.91
N ASP A 44 18.11 1.11 7.95
CA ASP A 44 17.74 2.54 7.96
C ASP A 44 16.79 2.88 9.11
N GLU A 45 16.82 4.14 9.53
CA GLU A 45 15.84 4.65 10.49
C GLU A 45 14.46 4.76 9.84
N ILE A 46 13.44 4.25 10.54
CA ILE A 46 12.04 4.41 10.16
C ILE A 46 11.50 5.63 10.91
N VAL A 47 11.11 6.66 10.16
CA VAL A 47 10.59 7.93 10.70
C VAL A 47 9.07 7.93 10.86
N SER A 48 8.37 7.10 10.08
CA SER A 48 6.92 6.92 10.15
C SER A 48 6.53 5.59 9.52
N HIS A 49 5.42 5.00 9.95
CA HIS A 49 4.90 3.78 9.35
C HIS A 49 3.38 3.74 9.34
N LEU A 50 2.83 2.93 8.44
CA LEU A 50 1.43 2.58 8.37
C LEU A 50 1.32 1.07 8.11
N VAL A 51 0.53 0.38 8.93
CA VAL A 51 0.17 -1.02 8.70
C VAL A 51 -1.32 -1.04 8.42
N HIS A 52 -1.71 -1.59 7.29
CA HIS A 52 -3.11 -1.74 6.93
C HIS A 52 -3.37 -3.17 6.47
N GLN A 53 -4.39 -3.80 7.07
CA GLN A 53 -4.87 -5.10 6.67
C GLN A 53 -6.21 -4.90 5.99
N GLU A 54 -6.36 -5.42 4.79
CA GLU A 54 -7.63 -5.44 4.10
C GLU A 54 -8.15 -6.88 4.05
N THR A 55 -9.47 -7.02 4.09
CA THR A 55 -10.13 -8.28 3.83
C THR A 55 -11.10 -8.05 2.69
N THR A 56 -10.77 -8.55 1.52
CA THR A 56 -11.62 -8.45 0.34
C THR A 56 -12.45 -9.72 0.22
N PHE A 57 -13.76 -9.54 0.04
CA PHE A 57 -14.68 -10.62 -0.27
C PHE A 57 -14.92 -10.60 -1.78
N ASP A 58 -14.44 -11.60 -2.49
CA ASP A 58 -14.88 -11.90 -3.85
C ASP A 58 -15.91 -13.04 -3.79
N HIS A 59 -16.71 -13.22 -4.84
CA HIS A 59 -17.83 -14.17 -4.90
C HIS A 59 -17.42 -15.59 -4.46
N ASP A 60 -16.15 -15.97 -4.69
CA ASP A 60 -15.64 -17.32 -4.44
C ASP A 60 -14.45 -17.39 -3.46
N SER A 61 -13.97 -16.26 -2.91
CA SER A 61 -12.82 -16.29 -1.97
C SER A 61 -12.75 -15.09 -1.01
N VAL A 62 -12.23 -15.35 0.20
CA VAL A 62 -11.84 -14.32 1.15
C VAL A 62 -10.34 -14.11 0.99
N ARG A 63 -9.93 -12.94 0.51
CA ARG A 63 -8.51 -12.57 0.41
C ARG A 63 -8.15 -11.68 1.58
N ARG A 64 -7.15 -12.11 2.35
CA ARG A 64 -6.55 -11.30 3.40
C ARG A 64 -5.19 -10.87 2.90
N HIS A 65 -4.96 -9.57 2.92
CA HIS A 65 -3.64 -9.05 2.63
C HIS A 65 -3.28 -7.95 3.61
N ILE A 66 -1.99 -7.83 3.86
CA ILE A 66 -1.41 -6.80 4.71
C ILE A 66 -0.43 -5.97 3.90
N THR A 67 -0.57 -4.66 4.01
CA THR A 67 0.35 -3.69 3.44
C THR A 67 1.02 -2.92 4.57
N VAL A 68 2.35 -2.93 4.58
CA VAL A 68 3.18 -2.14 5.48
C VAL A 68 3.91 -1.08 4.67
N LEU A 69 3.70 0.17 5.02
CA LEU A 69 4.46 1.31 4.52
C LEU A 69 5.42 1.77 5.61
N ALA A 70 6.72 1.74 5.35
CA ALA A 70 7.75 2.23 6.25
C ALA A 70 8.52 3.38 5.57
N LEU A 71 8.36 4.58 6.11
CA LEU A 71 9.04 5.78 5.63
C LEU A 71 10.40 5.90 6.31
N THR A 72 11.44 6.10 5.52
CA THR A 72 12.80 6.44 5.98
C THR A 72 13.14 7.86 5.51
N PRO A 73 14.29 8.45 5.90
CA PRO A 73 14.69 9.77 5.43
C PRO A 73 14.84 9.91 3.91
N THR A 74 15.02 8.80 3.17
CA THR A 74 15.35 8.85 1.72
C THR A 74 14.52 7.93 0.83
N ARG A 75 13.77 6.99 1.41
CA ARG A 75 12.94 6.02 0.68
C ARG A 75 11.68 5.65 1.44
N LEU A 76 10.65 5.29 0.68
CA LEU A 76 9.47 4.57 1.13
C LEU A 76 9.72 3.07 0.90
N VAL A 77 9.66 2.27 1.95
CA VAL A 77 9.65 0.82 1.87
C VAL A 77 8.22 0.35 1.94
N VAL A 78 7.81 -0.44 0.95
CA VAL A 78 6.50 -1.08 0.88
C VAL A 78 6.73 -2.56 1.09
N ALA A 79 5.99 -3.19 1.99
CA ALA A 79 5.92 -4.63 2.09
C ALA A 79 4.46 -5.07 2.00
N HIS A 80 4.21 -6.10 1.21
CA HIS A 80 2.89 -6.67 1.02
C HIS A 80 2.96 -8.16 1.27
N ALA A 81 2.01 -8.71 2.02
CA ALA A 81 1.86 -10.15 2.12
C ALA A 81 0.40 -10.55 1.84
N ASP A 82 0.26 -11.57 1.01
CA ASP A 82 -1.01 -12.16 0.60
C ASP A 82 -0.90 -13.69 0.55
N ASP A 83 -2.05 -14.35 0.61
CA ASP A 83 -2.16 -15.75 0.25
C ASP A 83 -2.58 -15.84 -1.21
N HIS A 84 -1.90 -16.73 -1.93
CA HIS A 84 -2.39 -17.25 -3.19
C HIS A 84 -2.91 -18.65 -2.85
N SER A 85 -4.20 -18.75 -2.50
CA SER A 85 -4.86 -20.04 -2.47
C SER A 85 -4.91 -20.58 -3.90
N SER A 86 -4.03 -21.54 -4.20
CA SER A 86 -4.11 -22.29 -5.44
C SER A 86 -5.38 -23.13 -5.40
N GLU A 87 -6.37 -22.73 -6.19
CA GLU A 87 -7.35 -23.58 -6.85
C GLU A 87 -7.81 -24.82 -6.04
N ASP A 88 -8.60 -24.61 -4.99
CA ASP A 88 -9.63 -25.58 -4.62
C ASP A 88 -10.88 -24.78 -4.26
N GLU A 89 -11.71 -24.56 -5.28
CA GLU A 89 -12.94 -23.77 -5.24
C GLU A 89 -13.84 -24.23 -4.08
N GLY A 90 -13.95 -23.40 -3.03
CA GLY A 90 -14.98 -23.54 -2.00
C GLY A 90 -14.55 -24.10 -0.64
N ALA A 91 -13.27 -24.39 -0.39
CA ALA A 91 -12.77 -24.69 0.95
C ALA A 91 -12.28 -23.42 1.67
N PRO A 92 -12.54 -23.25 2.98
CA PRO A 92 -11.91 -22.17 3.75
C PRO A 92 -10.38 -22.34 3.69
N PRO A 93 -9.61 -21.25 3.57
CA PRO A 93 -8.15 -21.33 3.53
C PRO A 93 -7.64 -22.06 4.78
N ASP A 94 -6.94 -23.17 4.54
CA ASP A 94 -6.24 -23.93 5.58
C ASP A 94 -4.73 -23.77 5.35
N ASP A 95 -4.14 -22.83 6.06
CA ASP A 95 -2.70 -22.53 6.01
C ASP A 95 -1.84 -23.68 6.56
N SER A 96 -2.46 -24.72 7.14
CA SER A 96 -1.80 -25.94 7.57
C SER A 96 -1.87 -27.08 6.54
N ALA A 97 -2.55 -26.86 5.41
CA ALA A 97 -2.62 -27.82 4.32
C ALA A 97 -1.26 -27.98 3.60
N PRO A 98 -0.90 -29.20 3.18
CA PRO A 98 0.29 -29.43 2.37
C PRO A 98 0.19 -28.66 1.05
N GLY A 99 1.07 -27.68 0.84
CA GLY A 99 1.11 -26.84 -0.38
C GLY A 99 0.62 -25.41 -0.18
N ALA A 100 0.10 -25.04 1.00
CA ALA A 100 -0.21 -23.65 1.33
C ALA A 100 1.03 -22.76 1.12
N THR A 101 0.88 -21.73 0.29
CA THR A 101 1.96 -20.80 -0.06
C THR A 101 1.52 -19.38 0.27
N VAL A 102 2.34 -18.70 1.06
CA VAL A 102 2.19 -17.27 1.35
C VAL A 102 3.26 -16.53 0.57
N THR A 103 2.85 -15.48 -0.12
CA THR A 103 3.79 -14.60 -0.82
C THR A 103 3.94 -13.33 -0.03
N ALA A 104 5.18 -12.95 0.26
CA ALA A 104 5.50 -11.65 0.82
C ALA A 104 6.50 -10.94 -0.10
N THR A 105 6.11 -9.78 -0.59
CA THR A 105 6.90 -8.93 -1.48
C THR A 105 7.32 -7.66 -0.75
N SER A 106 8.47 -7.11 -1.11
CA SER A 106 8.87 -5.78 -0.65
C SER A 106 9.49 -4.98 -1.78
N GLU A 107 9.23 -3.67 -1.76
CA GLU A 107 9.72 -2.70 -2.72
C GLU A 107 10.33 -1.51 -1.96
N CYS A 108 11.45 -1.00 -2.47
CA CYS A 108 12.13 0.16 -1.92
C CYS A 108 12.12 1.29 -2.95
N VAL A 109 11.32 2.31 -2.70
CA VAL A 109 11.09 3.44 -3.61
C VAL A 109 11.82 4.67 -3.07
N PRO A 110 12.79 5.26 -3.79
CA PRO A 110 13.40 6.50 -3.34
C PRO A 110 12.34 7.61 -3.32
N LEU A 111 12.38 8.49 -2.31
CA LEU A 111 11.36 9.54 -2.16
C LEU A 111 11.32 10.50 -3.35
N SER A 112 12.45 10.68 -4.04
CA SER A 112 12.54 11.46 -5.29
C SER A 112 11.81 10.82 -6.48
N ALA A 113 11.47 9.53 -6.42
CA ALA A 113 10.67 8.85 -7.43
C ALA A 113 9.17 8.85 -7.12
N VAL A 114 8.76 9.17 -5.89
CA VAL A 114 7.34 9.29 -5.55
C VAL A 114 6.79 10.53 -6.24
N ARG A 115 5.97 10.32 -7.27
CA ARG A 115 5.43 11.38 -8.14
C ARG A 115 4.20 12.04 -7.55
N GLY A 116 3.41 11.29 -6.78
CA GLY A 116 2.17 11.79 -6.22
C GLY A 116 1.75 11.09 -4.94
N VAL A 117 1.19 11.88 -4.03
CA VAL A 117 0.40 11.43 -2.87
C VAL A 117 -0.96 12.10 -3.00
N MET A 118 -2.00 11.31 -3.22
CA MET A 118 -3.38 11.78 -3.30
C MET A 118 -4.15 11.31 -2.06
N LEU A 119 -4.86 12.25 -1.43
CA LEU A 119 -5.68 12.00 -0.24
C LEU A 119 -7.13 12.36 -0.55
N THR A 120 -8.04 11.39 -0.40
CA THR A 120 -9.48 11.63 -0.48
C THR A 120 -10.10 11.45 0.90
N HIS A 121 -10.73 12.50 1.41
CA HIS A 121 -11.40 12.48 2.71
C HIS A 121 -12.91 12.34 2.52
N VAL A 122 -13.53 11.42 3.25
CA VAL A 122 -15.00 11.29 3.29
C VAL A 122 -15.51 11.92 4.58
N VAL A 123 -16.31 12.98 4.44
CA VAL A 123 -16.92 13.70 5.55
C VAL A 123 -18.40 13.38 5.64
N THR A 124 -18.84 12.88 6.79
CA THR A 124 -20.26 12.73 7.12
C THR A 124 -20.83 14.06 7.63
N SER A 125 -22.05 14.42 7.23
CA SER A 125 -22.75 15.62 7.72
C SER A 125 -21.95 16.93 7.49
N PRO A 126 -21.67 17.30 6.23
CA PRO A 126 -20.82 18.46 5.92
C PRO A 126 -21.33 19.79 6.50
N ALA A 127 -22.64 19.91 6.75
CA ALA A 127 -23.25 21.10 7.36
C ALA A 127 -22.77 21.37 8.81
N THR A 128 -22.29 20.34 9.53
CA THR A 128 -21.80 20.45 10.90
C THR A 128 -20.29 20.20 10.98
N TYR A 129 -19.57 20.36 9.87
CA TYR A 129 -18.15 20.09 9.80
C TYR A 129 -17.35 21.00 10.74
N VAL A 130 -16.47 20.40 11.54
CA VAL A 130 -15.53 21.13 12.39
C VAL A 130 -14.17 21.20 11.67
N PRO A 131 -13.62 22.40 11.42
CA PRO A 131 -12.30 22.55 10.82
C PRO A 131 -11.23 21.71 11.51
N GLY A 132 -10.45 20.97 10.72
CA GLY A 132 -9.39 20.08 11.21
C GLY A 132 -9.83 18.65 11.54
N SER A 133 -11.14 18.36 11.60
CA SER A 133 -11.63 17.00 11.88
C SER A 133 -11.42 16.01 10.73
N LEU A 134 -11.39 16.50 9.48
CA LEU A 134 -10.95 15.77 8.28
C LEU A 134 -11.68 14.45 7.95
N GLY A 135 -12.92 14.26 8.43
CA GLY A 135 -13.81 13.18 8.00
C GLY A 135 -13.70 11.88 8.77
N ARG A 136 -14.43 10.85 8.33
CA ARG A 136 -14.49 9.51 8.96
C ARG A 136 -13.75 8.43 8.17
N GLU A 137 -13.24 8.77 6.99
CA GLU A 137 -12.53 7.83 6.12
C GLU A 137 -11.54 8.59 5.24
N LEU A 138 -10.41 7.92 4.97
CA LEU A 138 -9.31 8.40 4.16
C LEU A 138 -9.00 7.34 3.09
N THR A 139 -8.94 7.77 1.84
CA THR A 139 -8.25 7.01 0.77
C THR A 139 -6.89 7.65 0.52
N LEU A 140 -5.82 6.88 0.70
CA LEU A 140 -4.43 7.22 0.41
C LEU A 140 -4.01 6.53 -0.89
N THR A 141 -3.70 7.31 -1.91
CA THR A 141 -3.18 6.80 -3.18
C THR A 141 -1.77 7.32 -3.42
N LEU A 142 -0.85 6.42 -3.78
CA LEU A 142 0.55 6.72 -4.04
C LEU A 142 0.91 6.28 -5.47
N GLY A 143 1.66 7.12 -6.16
CA GLY A 143 2.18 6.83 -7.50
C GLY A 143 3.64 7.19 -7.64
N TRP A 144 4.45 6.25 -8.11
CA TRP A 144 5.84 6.41 -8.56
C TRP A 144 6.06 5.86 -9.98
N GLY A 145 5.07 5.16 -10.54
CA GLY A 145 5.06 4.69 -11.92
C GLY A 145 5.93 3.45 -12.14
N ALA A 146 6.00 2.55 -11.15
CA ALA A 146 6.58 1.24 -11.35
C ALA A 146 5.68 0.37 -12.23
N VAL A 147 4.36 0.54 -12.11
CA VAL A 147 3.35 -0.11 -12.97
C VAL A 147 2.42 0.92 -13.59
N SER A 148 2.24 0.83 -14.92
CA SER A 148 1.24 1.61 -15.65
C SER A 148 0.17 0.67 -16.20
N ARG A 149 -1.09 0.91 -15.85
CA ARG A 149 -2.23 0.30 -16.52
C ARG A 149 -2.67 1.21 -17.66
N VAL A 150 -2.74 0.64 -18.86
CA VAL A 150 -3.19 1.36 -20.06
C VAL A 150 -4.51 0.73 -20.51
N ASP A 151 -5.62 1.43 -20.28
CA ASP A 151 -6.92 1.03 -20.80
C ASP A 151 -7.15 1.78 -22.12
N VAL A 152 -7.34 1.02 -23.20
CA VAL A 152 -7.44 1.54 -24.58
C VAL A 152 -8.74 1.06 -25.20
N MET A 153 -9.46 1.99 -25.84
CA MET A 153 -10.70 1.71 -26.55
C MET A 153 -10.71 2.41 -27.91
N PRO A 154 -11.42 1.87 -28.92
CA PRO A 154 -11.60 2.57 -30.19
C PRO A 154 -12.23 3.93 -29.94
N ALA A 155 -11.60 4.98 -30.45
CA ALA A 155 -12.15 6.33 -30.35
C ALA A 155 -13.45 6.40 -31.17
N THR A 156 -14.47 7.03 -30.61
CA THR A 156 -15.75 7.26 -31.30
C THR A 156 -15.97 8.75 -31.52
N CYS A 157 -16.65 9.10 -32.60
CA CYS A 157 -17.17 10.45 -32.77
C CYS A 157 -18.69 10.45 -32.53
N GLY A 158 -19.26 11.60 -32.18
CA GLY A 158 -20.70 11.72 -31.90
C GLY A 158 -21.63 11.54 -33.11
N ASP A 159 -21.09 11.20 -34.28
CA ASP A 159 -21.86 10.93 -35.49
C ASP A 159 -22.08 9.41 -35.66
N PRO A 160 -23.33 8.92 -35.52
CA PRO A 160 -23.65 7.50 -35.64
C PRO A 160 -23.51 6.95 -37.07
N SER A 161 -23.33 7.82 -38.06
CA SER A 161 -23.14 7.44 -39.47
C SER A 161 -21.68 7.49 -39.93
N CYS A 162 -20.75 7.84 -39.04
CA CYS A 162 -19.34 7.93 -39.38
C CYS A 162 -18.67 6.55 -39.38
N GLU A 163 -18.16 6.12 -40.54
CA GLU A 163 -17.39 4.87 -40.72
C GLU A 163 -15.87 5.10 -40.69
N ALA A 164 -15.42 6.31 -40.33
CA ALA A 164 -13.99 6.63 -40.30
C ALA A 164 -13.28 5.95 -39.11
N ASP A 165 -12.06 5.47 -39.34
CA ASP A 165 -11.18 5.03 -38.27
C ASP A 165 -10.63 6.25 -37.52
N HIS A 166 -11.08 6.42 -36.28
CA HIS A 166 -10.65 7.51 -35.40
C HIS A 166 -9.47 7.11 -34.49
N GLY A 167 -8.89 5.93 -34.72
CA GLY A 167 -7.82 5.39 -33.91
C GLY A 167 -8.33 4.97 -32.52
N PHE A 168 -7.48 5.13 -31.53
CA PHE A 168 -7.75 4.71 -30.17
C PHE A 168 -7.63 5.89 -29.21
N GLU A 169 -8.52 5.93 -28.23
CA GLU A 169 -8.36 6.75 -27.03
C GLU A 169 -8.02 5.84 -25.85
N GLY A 170 -7.34 6.38 -24.85
CA GLY A 170 -6.96 5.60 -23.69
C GLY A 170 -6.64 6.44 -22.48
N THR A 171 -6.75 5.80 -21.31
CA THR A 171 -6.39 6.39 -20.02
C THR A 171 -5.20 5.62 -19.45
N ILE A 172 -4.22 6.36 -18.94
CA ILE A 172 -3.09 5.78 -18.21
C ILE A 172 -3.32 6.06 -16.73
N ALA A 173 -3.41 5.01 -15.93
CA ALA A 173 -3.38 5.09 -14.48
C ALA A 173 -2.01 4.62 -13.96
N THR A 174 -1.44 5.41 -13.06
CA THR A 174 -0.16 5.14 -12.37
C THR A 174 -0.36 5.26 -10.87
N ASP A 175 -1.27 4.47 -10.35
CA ASP A 175 -1.46 4.28 -8.93
C ASP A 175 -0.79 2.96 -8.56
N ASP A 176 0.31 3.03 -7.82
CA ASP A 176 1.05 1.85 -7.39
C ASP A 176 0.48 1.30 -6.07
N ILE A 177 -0.04 2.17 -5.19
CA ILE A 177 -0.71 1.78 -3.94
C ILE A 177 -1.98 2.61 -3.75
N GLY A 178 -3.08 1.96 -3.36
CA GLY A 178 -4.31 2.58 -2.89
C GLY A 178 -4.78 1.91 -1.62
N LEU A 179 -4.89 2.67 -0.51
CA LEU A 179 -5.37 2.17 0.78
C LEU A 179 -6.58 2.97 1.22
N ARG A 180 -7.64 2.29 1.69
CA ARG A 180 -8.86 2.91 2.21
C ARG A 180 -9.03 2.56 3.68
N ILE A 181 -8.93 3.57 4.54
CA ILE A 181 -9.02 3.42 5.99
C ILE A 181 -10.26 4.17 6.48
N SER A 182 -11.13 3.48 7.21
CA SER A 182 -12.38 4.02 7.76
C SER A 182 -12.41 3.88 9.27
N ALA A 183 -12.84 4.93 9.98
CA ALA A 183 -13.02 4.87 11.42
C ALA A 183 -14.10 3.85 11.83
N ASP A 184 -15.07 3.56 10.96
CA ASP A 184 -16.17 2.64 11.25
C ASP A 184 -15.76 1.16 11.04
N ALA A 185 -14.85 0.90 10.09
CA ALA A 185 -14.36 -0.45 9.80
C ALA A 185 -13.06 -0.78 10.57
N ASP A 186 -12.09 0.13 10.55
CA ASP A 186 -10.73 -0.08 11.07
C ASP A 186 -10.52 0.55 12.46
N GLY A 187 -11.45 1.41 12.87
CA GLY A 187 -11.40 2.15 14.12
C GLY A 187 -10.71 3.51 14.01
N THR A 188 -11.14 4.47 14.84
CA THR A 188 -10.58 5.82 14.89
C THR A 188 -9.04 5.86 15.01
N PRO A 189 -8.38 5.02 15.83
CA PRO A 189 -6.92 5.07 15.94
C PRO A 189 -6.20 4.71 14.64
N ALA A 190 -6.74 3.77 13.84
CA ALA A 190 -6.15 3.39 12.56
C ALA A 190 -6.26 4.55 11.54
N LEU A 191 -7.42 5.23 11.50
CA LEU A 191 -7.60 6.42 10.67
C LEU A 191 -6.64 7.55 11.08
N GLU A 192 -6.51 7.83 12.37
CA GLU A 192 -5.60 8.87 12.88
C GLU A 192 -4.14 8.57 12.51
N GLN A 193 -3.72 7.31 12.62
CA GLN A 193 -2.39 6.85 12.22
C GLN A 193 -2.18 7.02 10.71
N ALA A 194 -3.14 6.61 9.88
CA ALA A 194 -3.08 6.78 8.43
C ALA A 194 -2.94 8.25 8.03
N MET A 195 -3.69 9.15 8.68
CA MET A 195 -3.57 10.59 8.45
C MET A 195 -2.22 11.15 8.90
N ALA A 196 -1.67 10.67 10.03
CA ALA A 196 -0.36 11.08 10.50
C ALA A 196 0.77 10.62 9.56
N PHE A 197 0.70 9.38 9.10
CA PHE A 197 1.61 8.84 8.09
C PHE A 197 1.53 9.64 6.79
N ALA A 198 0.33 9.85 6.26
CA ALA A 198 0.11 10.60 5.03
C ALA A 198 0.68 12.03 5.12
N ARG A 199 0.48 12.73 6.25
CA ARG A 199 1.10 14.06 6.47
C ARG A 199 2.62 14.00 6.46
N THR A 200 3.21 12.99 7.09
CA THR A 200 4.67 12.84 7.16
C THR A 200 5.25 12.54 5.79
N LEU A 201 4.63 11.63 5.04
CA LEU A 201 5.03 11.29 3.67
C LEU A 201 4.91 12.51 2.75
N SER A 202 3.77 13.20 2.75
CA SER A 202 3.57 14.41 1.93
C SER A 202 4.58 15.51 2.23
N ALA A 203 5.06 15.63 3.48
CA ALA A 203 6.10 16.59 3.84
C ALA A 203 7.52 16.17 3.40
N ALA A 204 7.74 14.87 3.20
CA ALA A 204 9.03 14.29 2.84
C ALA A 204 9.27 14.21 1.32
N ILE A 205 8.21 14.28 0.51
CA ILE A 205 8.29 14.26 -0.96
C ILE A 205 8.28 15.69 -1.55
N GLY A 206 8.78 15.83 -2.77
CA GLY A 206 8.72 17.10 -3.52
C GLY A 206 9.86 18.10 -3.25
N HIS A 207 10.94 17.67 -2.60
CA HIS A 207 12.18 18.44 -2.43
C HIS A 207 13.23 18.10 -3.49
#